data_AF-A0A9X8MS97-F1
#
_entry.id   AF-A0A9X8MS97-F1
#
_cell.length_a   1.000
_cell.length_b   1.000
_cell.length_c   1.000
_cell.angle_alpha   90.00
_cell.angle_beta   90.00
_cell.angle_gamma   90.00
#
_symmetry.space_group_name_H-M   'P 1'
#
loop_
_entity.id
_entity.type
_entity.pdbx_description
1 polymer ?
#
loop_
_entity_poly.entity_id
_entity_poly.type
_entity_poly.pdbx_seq_one_letter_code
_entity_poly.pdbx_strand_id
1 'polypeptide(L)'
;MPLLDFIDRSIADDDAAEAANLNYWAYWMGALREPQPDDAFMADRGLTGWDPATLLRGLVQGFHESPGYVDLYAHSMWALLTAHTWLPQASPAVARALAERIARILDDGLISARARRELGAVHYVLRDHQH
;
A
#
# COMPACT_ATOMS: atom_id res chain seq x y z
N MET A 1 -8.82 -6.13 17.68
CA MET A 1 -9.79 -6.37 16.58
C MET A 1 -9.14 -7.40 15.67
N PRO A 2 -9.84 -8.45 15.23
CA PRO A 2 -9.24 -9.57 14.49
C PRO A 2 -8.48 -9.14 13.22
N LEU A 3 -8.88 -8.03 12.59
CA LEU A 3 -8.18 -7.43 11.45
C LEU A 3 -6.77 -6.92 11.80
N LEU A 4 -6.61 -6.22 12.94
CA LEU A 4 -5.30 -5.70 13.37
C LEU A 4 -4.37 -6.84 13.83
N ASP A 5 -4.91 -7.88 14.46
CA ASP A 5 -4.13 -9.07 14.84
C ASP A 5 -3.69 -9.89 13.61
N PHE A 6 -4.50 -9.94 12.55
CA PHE A 6 -4.13 -10.55 11.27
C PHE A 6 -2.99 -9.76 10.63
N ILE A 7 -3.12 -8.43 10.52
CA ILE A 7 -2.10 -7.51 9.99
C ILE A 7 -0.77 -7.65 10.77
N ASP A 8 -0.79 -7.68 12.09
CA ASP A 8 0.46 -7.81 12.87
C ASP A 8 1.14 -9.18 12.72
N ARG A 9 0.37 -10.26 12.46
CA ARG A 9 0.91 -11.63 12.33
C ARG A 9 1.23 -12.05 10.90
N SER A 10 0.49 -11.52 9.92
CA SER A 10 0.61 -11.93 8.53
C SER A 10 1.71 -11.12 7.84
N ILE A 11 1.91 -9.86 8.23
CA ILE A 11 2.79 -8.93 7.53
C ILE A 11 4.27 -9.08 7.94
N ALA A 12 4.70 -10.28 8.29
CA ALA A 12 6.10 -10.60 8.51
C ALA A 12 6.53 -11.64 7.48
N ASP A 13 7.06 -11.17 6.35
CA ASP A 13 7.85 -11.97 5.39
C ASP A 13 7.10 -13.14 4.70
N ASP A 14 5.79 -13.00 4.51
CA ASP A 14 4.96 -13.97 3.80
C ASP A 14 4.27 -13.32 2.58
N ASP A 15 4.74 -13.65 1.38
CA ASP A 15 4.15 -13.23 0.09
C ASP A 15 2.62 -13.45 0.05
N ALA A 16 2.10 -14.47 0.75
CA ALA A 16 0.66 -14.75 0.82
C ALA A 16 -0.10 -13.68 1.60
N ALA A 17 0.50 -13.16 2.66
CA ALA A 17 -0.10 -12.14 3.50
C ALA A 17 -0.09 -10.78 2.82
N GLU A 18 0.98 -10.47 2.09
CA GLU A 18 1.07 -9.25 1.28
C GLU A 18 0.00 -9.26 0.18
N ALA A 19 -0.16 -10.40 -0.51
CA ALA A 19 -1.20 -10.54 -1.52
C ALA A 19 -2.62 -10.40 -0.94
N ALA A 20 -2.89 -11.04 0.20
CA ALA A 20 -4.16 -10.90 0.90
C ALA A 20 -4.45 -9.45 1.31
N ASN A 21 -3.45 -8.73 1.81
CA ASN A 21 -3.57 -7.31 2.14
C ASN A 21 -3.93 -6.47 0.90
N LEU A 22 -3.23 -6.67 -0.22
CA LEU A 22 -3.48 -5.90 -1.45
C LEU A 22 -4.85 -6.22 -2.06
N ASN A 23 -5.26 -7.49 -2.09
CA ASN A 23 -6.58 -7.91 -2.53
C ASN A 23 -7.68 -7.28 -1.67
N TYR A 24 -7.51 -7.29 -0.34
CA TYR A 24 -8.45 -6.65 0.58
C TYR A 24 -8.57 -5.14 0.32
N TRP A 25 -7.45 -4.44 0.14
CA TRP A 25 -7.47 -3.01 -0.21
C TRP A 25 -8.11 -2.73 -1.57
N ALA A 26 -7.85 -3.57 -2.57
CA ALA A 26 -8.50 -3.47 -3.87
C ALA A 26 -10.03 -3.63 -3.76
N TYR A 27 -10.50 -4.52 -2.88
CA TYR A 27 -11.92 -4.70 -2.60
C TYR A 27 -12.50 -3.48 -1.88
N TRP A 28 -11.88 -3.07 -0.76
CA TRP A 28 -12.34 -1.96 0.07
C TRP A 28 -12.40 -0.63 -0.69
N MET A 29 -11.44 -0.39 -1.59
CA MET A 29 -11.35 0.85 -2.37
C MET A 29 -12.11 0.77 -3.71
N GLY A 30 -12.80 -0.33 -3.99
CA GLY A 30 -13.60 -0.52 -5.20
C GLY A 30 -12.78 -0.70 -6.49
N ALA A 31 -11.51 -1.08 -6.40
CA ALA A 31 -10.68 -1.44 -7.55
C ALA A 31 -11.04 -2.84 -8.11
N LEU A 32 -11.53 -3.74 -7.24
CA LEU A 32 -12.23 -4.96 -7.63
C LEU A 32 -13.65 -4.59 -8.08
N ARG A 33 -14.00 -4.92 -9.33
CA ARG A 33 -15.26 -4.49 -9.97
C ARG A 33 -16.48 -5.28 -9.51
N GLU A 34 -16.29 -6.50 -9.03
CA GLU A 34 -17.36 -7.42 -8.67
C GLU A 34 -17.39 -7.65 -7.15
N PRO A 35 -18.58 -7.62 -6.51
CA PRO A 35 -18.73 -8.01 -5.12
C PRO A 35 -18.18 -9.43 -4.90
N GLN A 36 -17.37 -9.61 -3.86
CA GLN A 36 -16.83 -10.91 -3.52
C GLN A 36 -17.77 -11.64 -2.55
N PRO A 37 -18.15 -12.90 -2.82
CA PRO A 37 -19.14 -13.63 -2.01
C PRO A 37 -18.59 -14.08 -0.65
N ASP A 38 -17.27 -14.21 -0.55
CA ASP A 38 -16.53 -14.59 0.64
C ASP A 38 -15.09 -14.02 0.55
N ASP A 39 -14.22 -14.36 1.52
CA ASP A 39 -12.84 -13.88 1.58
C ASP A 39 -11.85 -14.70 0.72
N ALA A 40 -12.30 -15.68 -0.07
CA ALA A 40 -11.42 -16.57 -0.83
C ALA A 40 -10.58 -15.80 -1.87
N PHE A 41 -11.08 -14.67 -2.38
CA PHE A 41 -10.35 -13.78 -3.29
C PHE A 41 -9.05 -13.24 -2.67
N MET A 42 -8.98 -13.11 -1.34
CA MET A 42 -7.76 -12.64 -0.66
C MET A 42 -6.59 -13.60 -0.89
N ALA A 43 -6.85 -14.89 -1.15
CA ALA A 43 -5.81 -15.89 -1.38
C ALA A 43 -5.15 -15.81 -2.77
N ASP A 44 -5.63 -14.96 -3.70
CA ASP A 44 -5.01 -14.82 -5.02
C ASP A 44 -3.63 -14.13 -4.94
N ARG A 45 -2.57 -14.95 -4.97
CA ARG A 45 -1.19 -14.48 -4.98
C ARG A 45 -0.76 -13.87 -6.31
N GLY A 46 -1.55 -14.07 -7.38
CA GLY A 46 -1.29 -13.48 -8.69
C GLY A 46 -1.59 -11.98 -8.76
N LEU A 47 -2.26 -11.41 -7.74
CA LEU A 47 -2.72 -10.02 -7.71
C LEU A 47 -3.52 -9.67 -8.96
N THR A 48 -4.36 -10.60 -9.42
CA THR A 48 -5.12 -10.45 -10.65
C THR A 48 -6.53 -9.92 -10.37
N GLY A 49 -7.19 -9.36 -11.40
CA GLY A 49 -8.60 -8.97 -11.29
C GLY A 49 -8.87 -7.53 -10.81
N TRP A 50 -7.85 -6.73 -10.54
CA TRP A 50 -7.96 -5.30 -10.27
C TRP A 50 -6.81 -4.51 -10.90
N ASP A 51 -6.99 -3.19 -11.09
CA ASP A 51 -5.98 -2.31 -11.68
C ASP A 51 -5.05 -1.73 -10.58
N PRO A 52 -3.75 -2.05 -10.59
CA PRO A 52 -2.80 -1.53 -9.60
C PRO A 52 -2.67 -0.01 -9.58
N ALA A 53 -2.86 0.66 -10.72
CA ALA A 53 -2.79 2.13 -10.78
C ALA A 53 -4.00 2.78 -10.12
N THR A 54 -5.17 2.16 -10.23
CA THR A 54 -6.39 2.57 -9.50
C THR A 54 -6.22 2.36 -8.00
N LEU A 55 -5.65 1.23 -7.58
CA LEU A 55 -5.37 1.00 -6.16
C LEU A 55 -4.38 2.02 -5.59
N LEU A 56 -3.27 2.30 -6.29
CA LEU A 56 -2.30 3.32 -5.88
C LEU A 56 -2.97 4.69 -5.69
N ARG A 57 -3.78 5.12 -6.65
CA ARG A 57 -4.54 6.38 -6.53
C ARG A 57 -5.44 6.38 -5.29
N GLY A 58 -6.17 5.29 -5.07
CA GLY A 58 -7.04 5.14 -3.90
C GLY A 58 -6.26 5.27 -2.60
N LEU A 59 -5.15 4.53 -2.46
CA LEU A 59 -4.31 4.58 -1.26
C LEU A 59 -3.74 5.97 -1.00
N VAL A 60 -3.28 6.67 -2.04
CA VAL A 60 -2.72 8.04 -1.92
C VAL A 60 -3.81 9.05 -1.53
N GLN A 61 -4.99 8.97 -2.16
CA GLN A 61 -6.12 9.85 -1.86
C GLN A 61 -6.67 9.62 -0.46
N GLY A 62 -6.76 8.36 -0.03
CA GLY A 62 -7.26 7.96 1.28
C GLY A 62 -6.22 8.02 2.40
N PHE A 63 -4.95 8.32 2.11
CA PHE A 63 -3.86 8.19 3.07
C PHE A 63 -4.15 9.00 4.34
N HIS A 64 -4.35 8.26 5.44
CA HIS A 64 -4.73 8.79 6.74
C HIS A 64 -3.53 8.77 7.69
N GLU A 65 -3.16 9.92 8.24
CA GLU A 65 -1.92 10.11 9.01
C GLU A 65 -2.09 9.90 10.52
N SER A 66 -3.28 9.49 10.98
CA SER A 66 -3.49 9.21 12.41
C SER A 66 -2.74 7.94 12.87
N PRO A 67 -2.38 7.84 14.16
CA PRO A 67 -1.70 6.68 14.72
C PRO A 67 -2.44 5.37 14.40
N GLY A 68 -1.68 4.34 13.99
CA GLY A 68 -2.20 3.03 13.59
C GLY A 68 -2.65 2.95 12.13
N TYR A 69 -3.32 3.98 11.60
CA TYR A 69 -3.69 4.00 10.17
C TYR A 69 -2.48 4.28 9.29
N VAL A 70 -1.61 5.21 9.72
CA VAL A 70 -0.41 5.57 8.96
C VAL A 70 0.48 4.36 8.69
N ASP A 71 0.61 3.45 9.66
CA ASP A 71 1.35 2.20 9.53
C ASP A 71 0.73 1.27 8.49
N LEU A 72 -0.59 1.12 8.52
CA LEU A 72 -1.30 0.28 7.57
C LEU A 72 -1.19 0.81 6.12
N TYR A 73 -1.33 2.12 5.94
CA TYR A 73 -1.14 2.76 4.62
C TYR A 73 0.31 2.66 4.16
N ALA A 74 1.28 2.93 5.04
CA ALA A 74 2.70 2.82 4.74
C ALA A 74 3.05 1.42 4.25
N HIS A 75 2.62 0.41 4.99
CA HIS A 75 2.86 -0.98 4.65
C HIS A 75 2.23 -1.35 3.30
N SER A 76 0.96 -0.99 3.09
CA SER A 76 0.23 -1.37 1.88
C SER A 76 0.78 -0.68 0.63
N MET A 77 1.22 0.57 0.74
CA MET A 77 1.92 1.27 -0.35
C MET A 77 3.28 0.63 -0.66
N TRP A 78 4.03 0.23 0.38
CA TRP A 78 5.30 -0.47 0.22
C TRP A 78 5.11 -1.83 -0.49
N ALA A 79 4.16 -2.64 -0.05
CA ALA A 79 3.86 -3.94 -0.66
C ALA A 79 3.41 -3.76 -2.12
N LEU A 80 2.53 -2.79 -2.40
CA LEU A 80 2.05 -2.51 -3.75
C LEU A 80 3.19 -2.12 -4.71
N LEU A 81 4.07 -1.21 -4.28
CA LEU A 81 5.17 -0.72 -5.12
C LEU A 81 6.32 -1.73 -5.25
N THR A 82 6.43 -2.66 -4.29
CA THR A 82 7.36 -3.79 -4.38
C THR A 82 6.85 -4.82 -5.39
N ALA A 83 5.55 -5.14 -5.36
CA ALA A 83 4.92 -6.06 -6.31
C ALA A 83 4.78 -5.47 -7.73
N HIS A 84 4.62 -4.14 -7.85
CA HIS A 84 4.38 -3.45 -9.11
C HIS A 84 5.32 -2.25 -9.29
N THR A 85 6.61 -2.52 -9.46
CA THR A 85 7.67 -1.50 -9.57
C THR A 85 7.50 -0.53 -10.74
N TRP A 86 6.68 -0.87 -11.74
CA TRP A 86 6.37 -0.02 -12.89
C TRP A 86 5.36 1.11 -12.58
N LEU A 87 4.66 1.04 -11.45
CA LEU A 87 3.57 1.98 -11.11
C LEU A 87 3.97 3.46 -11.06
N PRO A 88 5.14 3.86 -10.53
CA PRO A 88 5.54 5.26 -10.50
C PRO A 88 5.59 5.89 -11.90
N GLN A 89 6.02 5.12 -12.90
CA GLN A 89 6.10 5.54 -14.30
C GLN A 89 4.71 5.61 -14.95
N ALA A 90 3.83 4.67 -14.62
CA ALA A 90 2.46 4.66 -15.14
C ALA A 90 1.58 5.76 -14.54
N SER A 91 1.95 6.34 -13.38
CA SER A 91 1.20 7.42 -12.73
C SER A 91 2.12 8.51 -12.12
N PRO A 92 2.89 9.26 -12.92
CA PRO A 92 3.94 10.16 -12.42
C PRO A 92 3.42 11.28 -11.51
N ALA A 93 2.21 11.81 -11.81
CA ALA A 93 1.59 12.84 -10.99
C ALA A 93 1.22 12.33 -9.57
N VAL A 94 0.73 11.10 -9.49
CA VAL A 94 0.38 10.43 -8.22
C VAL A 94 1.65 10.10 -7.44
N ALA A 95 2.66 9.57 -8.14
CA ALA A 95 3.97 9.28 -7.56
C ALA A 95 4.62 10.52 -6.95
N ARG A 96 4.61 11.65 -7.66
CA ARG A 96 5.16 12.91 -7.15
C ARG A 96 4.40 13.44 -5.93
N ALA A 97 3.07 13.44 -5.98
CA ALA A 97 2.26 13.87 -4.83
C ALA A 97 2.49 12.99 -3.59
N LEU A 98 2.64 11.67 -3.78
CA LEU A 98 2.97 10.76 -2.70
C LEU A 98 4.37 11.02 -2.14
N ALA A 99 5.38 11.22 -2.99
CA ALA A 99 6.74 11.52 -2.55
C ALA A 99 6.82 12.80 -1.70
N GLU A 100 6.18 13.89 -2.14
CA GLU A 100 6.09 15.16 -1.40
C GLU A 100 5.41 14.97 -0.04
N ARG A 101 4.37 14.14 0.03
CA ARG A 101 3.65 13.84 1.28
C ARG A 101 4.48 13.00 2.24
N ILE A 102 5.16 11.97 1.74
CA ILE A 102 6.02 11.10 2.56
C ILE A 102 7.17 11.89 3.17
N ALA A 103 7.80 12.78 2.40
CA ALA A 103 8.89 13.62 2.91
C ALA A 103 8.48 14.37 4.19
N ARG A 104 7.30 15.01 4.18
CA ARG A 104 6.77 15.71 5.37
C ARG A 104 6.55 14.78 6.56
N ILE A 105 5.95 13.61 6.33
CA ILE A 105 5.67 12.64 7.40
C ILE A 105 6.97 12.10 8.02
N LEU A 106 7.99 11.86 7.21
CA LEU A 106 9.30 11.39 7.70
C LEU A 106 9.99 12.44 8.57
N ASP A 107 9.84 13.73 8.22
CA ASP A 107 10.38 14.86 8.98
C ASP A 107 9.66 15.05 10.33
N ASP A 108 8.33 14.88 10.38
CA ASP A 108 7.50 15.15 11.56
C ASP A 108 7.69 14.16 12.72
N GLY A 109 8.27 12.98 12.46
CA GLY A 109 8.77 12.12 13.54
C GLY A 109 7.74 11.17 14.21
N LEU A 110 6.43 11.38 14.01
CA LEU A 110 5.36 10.74 14.81
C LEU A 110 4.91 9.33 14.37
N ILE A 111 5.62 8.71 13.42
CA ILE A 111 5.30 7.36 12.92
C ILE A 111 6.17 6.29 13.58
N SER A 112 5.69 5.04 13.57
CA SER A 112 6.45 3.91 14.10
C SER A 112 7.78 3.70 13.36
N ALA A 113 8.70 2.96 13.98
CA ALA A 113 9.94 2.58 13.32
C ALA A 113 9.72 1.73 12.07
N ARG A 114 8.63 0.93 12.01
CA ARG A 114 8.27 0.11 10.86
C ARG A 114 7.80 1.00 9.70
N ALA A 115 6.80 1.83 9.94
CA ALA A 115 6.27 2.75 8.93
C ALA A 115 7.37 3.66 8.38
N ARG A 116 8.30 4.11 9.23
CA ARG A 116 9.46 4.90 8.78
C ARG A 116 10.34 4.16 7.78
N ARG A 117 10.62 2.87 7.99
CA ARG A 117 11.40 2.06 7.04
C ARG A 117 10.65 1.86 5.73
N GLU A 118 9.38 1.49 5.80
CA GLU A 118 8.54 1.22 4.63
C GLU A 118 8.33 2.48 3.79
N LEU A 119 7.96 3.60 4.42
CA LEU A 119 7.85 4.90 3.75
C LEU A 119 9.20 5.39 3.20
N GLY A 120 10.31 5.12 3.89
CA GLY A 120 11.65 5.41 3.39
C GLY A 120 11.95 4.65 2.08
N ALA A 121 11.63 3.36 2.03
CA ALA A 121 11.78 2.53 0.83
C ALA A 121 10.87 3.00 -0.31
N VAL A 122 9.60 3.31 -0.01
CA VAL A 122 8.66 3.89 -0.98
C VAL A 122 9.21 5.20 -1.54
N HIS A 123 9.62 6.13 -0.68
CA HIS A 123 10.15 7.43 -1.09
C HIS A 123 11.39 7.28 -1.98
N TYR A 124 12.26 6.31 -1.69
CA TYR A 124 13.40 6.00 -2.55
C TYR A 124 12.97 5.54 -3.95
N VAL A 125 12.07 4.54 -4.05
CA VAL A 125 11.54 4.02 -5.32
C VAL A 125 10.86 5.14 -6.13
N LEU A 126 10.06 5.98 -5.47
CA LEU A 126 9.37 7.08 -6.15
C LEU A 126 10.35 8.10 -6.75
N ARG A 127 11.50 8.34 -6.12
CA ARG A 127 12.53 9.27 -6.63
C ARG A 127 13.36 8.68 -7.75
N ASP A 128 13.68 7.39 -7.68
CA ASP A 128 14.45 6.71 -8.74
C ASP A 128 13.74 6.76 -10.09
N HIS A 129 12.40 6.65 -10.08
CA HIS A 129 11.55 6.70 -11.27
C HIS A 129 11.13 8.12 -11.73
N GLN A 130 11.75 9.19 -11.22
CA GLN A 130 11.50 10.59 -11.65
C GLN A 130 12.49 11.11 -12.70
N HIS A 131 13.43 10.27 -13.16
CA HIS A 131 14.45 10.57 -14.16
C HIS A 131 14.14 9.92 -15.50
#